data_AF-A0ABC8RAI0-F1
#
_entry.id   AF-A0ABC8RAI0-F1
#
_cell.length_a   1.000
_cell.length_b   1.000
_cell.length_c   1.000
_cell.angle_alpha   90.00
_cell.angle_beta   90.00
_cell.angle_gamma   90.00
#
_symmetry.space_group_name_H-M   'P 1'
#
loop_
_entity.id
_entity.type
_entity.pdbx_description
1 polymer ?
#
loop_
_entity_poly.entity_id
_entity_poly.type
_entity_poly.pdbx_seq_one_letter_code
_entity_poly.pdbx_strand_id
1 'polypeptide(L)' 'MVVVKETIDPSAAIEFRPNTADDPHKRKPDISKARELLNWEPKIPLRQGLPLMVSDFQNRILNEDEGRGHK' A
#
# COMPACT_ATOMS: atom_id res chain seq x y z
N MET A 1 -4.56 -1.90 10.46
CA MET A 1 -3.36 -2.66 10.85
C MET A 1 -3.56 -4.18 10.80
N VAL A 2 -4.80 -4.71 10.78
CA VAL A 2 -5.05 -6.16 10.75
C VAL A 2 -4.81 -6.78 9.36
N VAL A 3 -5.09 -6.05 8.27
CA VAL A 3 -5.05 -6.62 6.91
C VAL A 3 -3.68 -7.17 6.54
N VAL A 4 -2.58 -6.47 6.86
CA VAL A 4 -1.22 -6.96 6.55
C VAL A 4 -0.93 -8.27 7.27
N LYS A 5 -1.30 -8.38 8.56
CA LYS A 5 -1.12 -9.63 9.31
C LYS A 5 -1.98 -10.77 8.77
N GLU A 6 -3.18 -10.46 8.30
CA GLU A 6 -4.09 -11.46 7.73
C GLU A 6 -3.68 -11.92 6.33
N THR A 7 -3.20 -11.03 5.48
CA THR A 7 -2.98 -11.31 4.05
C THR A 7 -1.53 -11.59 3.68
N ILE A 8 -0.57 -11.12 4.48
CA ILE A 8 0.86 -11.19 4.16
C ILE A 8 1.63 -12.03 5.17
N ASP A 9 1.67 -11.60 6.44
CA ASP A 9 2.47 -12.27 7.48
C ASP A 9 1.78 -12.19 8.86
N PRO A 10 1.18 -13.29 9.34
CA PRO A 10 0.50 -13.31 10.65
C PRO A 10 1.47 -13.11 11.82
N SER A 11 2.77 -13.38 11.62
CA SER A 11 3.79 -13.26 12.65
C SER A 11 4.38 -11.86 12.78
N ALA A 12 4.06 -10.94 11.85
CA ALA A 12 4.59 -9.58 11.86
C ALA A 12 4.34 -8.85 13.18
N ALA A 13 5.41 -8.36 13.80
CA ALA A 13 5.35 -7.61 15.04
C ALA A 13 4.79 -6.20 14.79
N ILE A 14 3.97 -5.70 15.73
CA ILE A 14 3.45 -4.32 15.69
C ILE A 14 4.15 -3.52 16.78
N GLU A 15 4.85 -2.47 16.37
CA GLU A 15 5.50 -1.50 17.26
C GLU A 15 4.81 -0.14 17.12
N PHE A 16 4.55 0.53 18.25
CA PHE A 16 3.97 1.88 18.26
C PHE A 16 5.06 2.90 18.51
N ARG A 17 5.20 3.87 17.59
CA ARG A 17 6.15 4.98 17.71
C ARG A 17 5.39 6.32 17.71
N PRO A 18 5.96 7.39 18.28
CA PRO A 18 5.36 8.72 18.20
C PRO A 18 5.08 9.12 16.76
N ASN A 19 3.93 9.76 16.53
CA ASN A 19 3.58 10.28 15.21
C ASN A 19 4.51 11.43 14.81
N THR A 20 4.70 11.65 13.52
CA THR A 20 5.35 12.87 13.04
C THR A 20 4.41 14.07 13.28
N ALA A 21 4.96 15.27 13.44
CA ALA A 21 4.17 16.47 13.75
C ALA A 21 3.18 16.84 12.62
N ASP A 22 3.52 16.51 11.37
CA ASP A 22 2.78 16.94 10.18
C ASP A 22 1.80 15.89 9.63
N ASP A 23 1.79 14.67 10.18
CA ASP A 23 0.92 13.60 9.70
C ASP A 23 -0.49 13.68 10.30
N PRO A 24 -1.54 13.93 9.50
CA PRO A 24 -2.90 13.92 9.98
C PRO A 24 -3.33 12.49 10.33
N HIS A 25 -3.97 12.36 11.48
CA HIS A 25 -4.35 11.07 12.05
C HIS A 25 -5.26 10.21 11.16
N LYS A 26 -6.07 10.80 10.29
CA LYS A 26 -7.01 10.08 9.39
C LYS A 26 -7.16 10.82 8.07
N ARG A 27 -7.27 10.07 6.98
CA ARG A 27 -7.60 10.57 5.64
C ARG A 27 -8.59 9.62 4.96
N LYS A 28 -9.59 10.18 4.29
CA LYS A 28 -10.51 9.45 3.42
C LYS A 28 -10.86 10.35 2.23
N PRO A 29 -10.36 10.08 1.02
CA PRO A 29 -10.63 10.92 -0.14
C PRO A 29 -12.11 10.79 -0.53
N ASP A 30 -12.73 11.92 -0.85
CA ASP A 30 -14.00 11.94 -1.58
C ASP A 30 -13.70 11.73 -3.07
N ILE A 31 -14.35 10.73 -3.67
CA ILE A 31 -14.15 10.33 -5.07
C ILE A 31 -15.34 10.70 -5.96
N SER A 32 -16.32 11.47 -5.46
CA SER A 32 -17.55 11.81 -6.19
C SER A 32 -17.26 12.44 -7.55
N LYS A 33 -16.31 13.38 -7.60
CA LYS A 33 -15.89 14.02 -8.86
C LYS A 33 -15.34 13.04 -9.90
N ALA A 34 -14.59 12.02 -9.48
CA ALA A 34 -14.04 11.03 -10.41
C ALA A 34 -15.14 10.08 -10.92
N ARG A 35 -16.13 9.76 -10.08
CA ARG A 35 -17.29 8.96 -10.48
C ARG A 35 -18.18 9.72 -11.47
N GLU A 36 -18.46 10.99 -11.21
CA GLU A 36 -19.32 11.82 -12.06
C GLU A 36 -18.67 12.17 -13.41
N LEU A 37 -17.40 12.58 -13.40
CA LEU A 37 -16.76 13.10 -14.61
C LEU A 37 -16.10 12.01 -15.44
N LEU A 38 -15.59 10.96 -14.80
CA LEU A 38 -14.77 9.93 -15.46
C LEU A 38 -15.42 8.55 -15.44
N ASN A 39 -16.59 8.42 -14.80
CA ASN A 39 -17.22 7.13 -14.53
C ASN A 39 -16.22 6.13 -13.92
N TRP A 40 -15.35 6.64 -13.05
CA TRP A 40 -14.21 5.92 -12.50
C TRP A 40 -14.37 5.73 -11.00
N GLU A 41 -14.01 4.52 -10.54
CA GLU A 41 -13.89 4.16 -9.13
C GLU A 41 -12.84 3.06 -8.95
N PRO A 42 -12.22 2.94 -7.76
CA PRO A 42 -11.27 1.87 -7.49
C PRO A 42 -11.95 0.51 -7.56
N LYS A 43 -11.42 -0.37 -8.41
CA LYS A 43 -11.99 -1.72 -8.66
C LYS A 43 -11.33 -2.83 -7.84
N ILE A 44 -10.12 -2.58 -7.34
CA ILE A 44 -9.31 -3.59 -6.64
C ILE A 44 -9.40 -3.34 -5.13
N PRO A 45 -9.98 -4.27 -4.35
CA PRO A 45 -10.00 -4.18 -2.90
C PRO A 45 -8.59 -4.29 -2.31
N LEU A 46 -8.36 -3.65 -1.15
CA LEU A 46 -7.06 -3.67 -0.48
C LEU A 46 -6.52 -5.09 -0.22
N ARG A 47 -7.38 -6.03 0.18
CA ARG A 47 -7.00 -7.43 0.44
C ARG A 47 -6.47 -8.14 -0.81
N GLN A 48 -6.95 -7.75 -1.99
CA GLN A 48 -6.49 -8.31 -3.26
C GLN A 48 -5.22 -7.60 -3.76
N GLY A 49 -5.14 -6.28 -3.59
CA GLY A 49 -3.99 -5.49 -4.07
C GLY A 49 -2.70 -5.70 -3.26
N LEU A 50 -2.80 -5.91 -1.94
CA LEU A 50 -1.63 -6.04 -1.08
C LEU A 50 -0.71 -7.24 -1.44
N PRO A 51 -1.22 -8.47 -1.67
CA PRO A 51 -0.37 -9.58 -2.11
C PRO A 51 0.36 -9.34 -3.43
N LEU A 52 -0.29 -8.66 -4.39
CA LEU A 52 0.32 -8.32 -5.68
C LEU A 52 1.52 -7.37 -5.50
N MET A 53 1.35 -6.37 -4.63
CA MET A 53 2.42 -5.45 -4.27
C MET A 53 3.58 -6.20 -3.60
N VAL A 54 3.31 -7.07 -2.62
CA VAL A 54 4.36 -7.84 -1.93
C VAL A 54 5.16 -8.71 -2.91
N SER A 55 4.49 -9.40 -3.84
CA SER A 55 5.17 -10.21 -4.85
C SER A 55 6.08 -9.36 -5.76
N ASP A 56 5.61 -8.19 -6.20
CA ASP A 56 6.41 -7.25 -6.99
C ASP A 56 7.65 -6.76 -6.20
N PHE A 57 7.48 -6.36 -4.94
CA PHE A 57 8.61 -5.93 -4.10
C PHE A 57 9.61 -7.06 -3.81
N GLN A 58 9.13 -8.28 -3.52
CA GLN A 58 9.99 -9.44 -3.35
C GLN A 58 10.80 -9.70 -4.61
N ASN A 59 10.17 -9.64 -5.79
CA ASN A 59 10.89 -9.82 -7.04
C ASN A 59 11.96 -8.75 -7.26
N ARG A 60 11.66 -7.47 -6.95
CA ARG A 60 12.64 -6.39 -7.12
C ARG A 60 13.83 -6.51 -6.18
N ILE A 61 13.59 -6.90 -4.92
CA ILE A 61 14.64 -7.02 -3.88
C ILE A 61 15.46 -8.32 -4.09
N LEU A 62 14.82 -9.41 -4.51
CA LEU A 62 15.50 -10.71 -4.67
C LEU A 62 16.16 -10.87 -6.05
N ASN A 63 15.63 -10.23 -7.08
CA ASN A 63 16.19 -10.27 -8.45
C ASN A 63 16.89 -8.95 -8.82
N GLU A 64 17.50 -8.29 -7.82
CA GLU A 64 18.13 -7.00 -7.95
C GLU A 64 19.40 -7.06 -8.84
N ASP A 65 19.18 -6.90 -10.15
CA ASP A 65 20.16 -6.35 -11.11
C ASP A 65 19.52 -5.49 -12.24
N GLU A 66 18.24 -5.07 -12.16
CA GLU A 66 17.65 -4.14 -13.15
C GLU A 66 17.10 -2.85 -12.54
N GLY A 67 17.89 -2.22 -11.67
CA GLY A 67 17.52 -0.96 -11.03
C GLY A 67 18.70 -0.10 -10.63
N ARG A 68 19.78 -0.12 -11.43
CA ARG A 68 20.91 0.81 -11.24
C ARG A 68 20.36 2.24 -11.29
N GLY A 69 20.28 2.86 -10.12
CA GLY A 69 19.93 4.27 -9.99
C GLY A 69 20.80 5.08 -10.95
N HIS A 70 20.17 5.75 -11.90
CA HIS A 70 20.82 6.82 -12.63
C HIS A 70 21.15 7.90 -11.60
N LYS A 71 22.44 8.01 -11.28
CA LYS A 71 23.04 9.25 -10.77
C LYS A 71 22.85 10.36 -11.80
#